data_AF-A0A1W1BMZ6-F1
#
_entry.id   AF-A0A1W1BMZ6-F1
#
_cell.length_a   1.000
_cell.length_b   1.000
_cell.length_c   1.000
_cell.angle_alpha   90.00
_cell.angle_beta   90.00
_cell.angle_gamma   90.00
#
_symmetry.space_group_name_H-M   'P 1'
#
loop_
_entity.id
_entity.type
_entity.pdbx_description
1 polymer ?
#
loop_
_entity_poly.entity_id
_entity_poly.type
_entity_poly.pdbx_seq_one_letter_code
_entity_poly.pdbx_strand_id
1 'polypeptide(L)'
;MKKTFLLMLLLVALFSGCSDNDATITKSEKDLHNIKCMRLVIFPPNKFLETTMKELYNFDANCSYRLEVSQKSGIVCNSNQNAAQKALSNFPSGFIRLDLYKKRKVIYSYYKDLTHKTKKEDVKKAFESLEQDIQ
;
A
#
# COMPACT_ATOMS: atom_id res chain seq x y z
N MET A 1 44.34 2.24 -22.62
CA MET A 1 43.27 1.22 -22.47
C MET A 1 42.55 1.23 -21.11
N LYS A 2 43.16 1.69 -19.99
CA LYS A 2 42.47 1.73 -18.68
C LYS A 2 41.42 2.85 -18.51
N LYS A 3 41.56 3.98 -19.21
CA LYS A 3 40.66 5.15 -19.08
C LYS A 3 39.29 4.97 -19.76
N THR A 4 39.22 4.20 -20.84
CA THR A 4 37.96 3.89 -21.54
C THR A 4 37.09 2.91 -20.75
N PHE A 5 37.69 2.00 -19.98
CA PHE A 5 36.96 1.05 -19.14
C PHE A 5 36.26 1.75 -17.95
N LEU A 6 36.91 2.77 -17.38
CA LEU A 6 36.35 3.57 -16.27
C LEU A 6 35.13 4.41 -16.71
N LEU A 7 35.16 4.92 -17.95
CA LEU A 7 34.05 5.71 -18.50
C LEU A 7 32.82 4.85 -18.80
N MET A 8 33.03 3.60 -19.21
CA MET A 8 31.95 2.65 -19.48
C MET A 8 31.27 2.16 -18.18
N LEU A 9 32.04 1.98 -17.11
CA LEU A 9 31.52 1.60 -15.78
C LEU A 9 30.67 2.72 -15.16
N LEU A 10 31.01 3.99 -15.41
CA LEU A 10 30.25 5.14 -14.93
C LEU A 10 28.90 5.30 -15.65
N LEU A 11 28.82 4.91 -16.94
CA LEU A 11 27.55 4.95 -17.70
C LEU A 11 26.55 3.87 -17.24
N VAL A 12 27.03 2.71 -16.80
CA VAL A 12 26.15 1.62 -16.32
C VAL A 12 25.52 1.96 -14.96
N ALA A 13 26.19 2.77 -14.14
CA ALA A 13 25.67 3.23 -12.85
C ALA A 13 24.50 4.23 -12.96
N LEU A 14 24.26 4.81 -14.13
CA LEU A 14 23.15 5.76 -14.34
C LEU A 14 21.81 5.10 -14.68
N PHE A 15 21.80 3.77 -14.88
CA PHE A 15 20.58 3.00 -15.20
C PHE A 15 20.04 2.19 -14.03
N SER A 16 20.59 2.31 -12.81
CA SER A 16 19.94 1.81 -11.60
C SER A 16 18.78 2.72 -11.19
N GLY A 17 17.77 2.82 -12.04
CA GLY A 17 16.48 3.39 -11.66
C GLY A 17 15.78 2.38 -10.75
N CYS A 18 15.52 2.75 -9.50
CA CYS A 18 14.61 2.01 -8.63
C CYS A 18 13.24 1.96 -9.30
N SER A 19 12.84 0.79 -9.82
CA SER A 19 11.45 0.52 -10.15
C SER A 19 10.77 -0.06 -8.92
N ASP A 20 9.84 0.69 -8.36
CA ASP A 20 8.45 0.27 -8.14
C ASP A 20 7.80 1.30 -7.21
N ASN A 21 6.51 1.59 -7.47
CA ASN A 21 5.69 2.38 -6.55
C ASN A 21 5.46 1.55 -5.28
N ASP A 22 6.45 1.54 -4.40
CA ASP A 22 6.43 0.79 -3.16
C ASP A 22 5.37 1.36 -2.22
N ALA A 23 4.86 0.48 -1.36
CA ALA A 23 3.88 0.88 -0.36
C ALA A 23 4.53 1.82 0.66
N THR A 24 3.81 2.88 1.02
CA THR A 24 4.16 3.74 2.14
C THR A 24 3.60 3.13 3.43
N ILE A 25 4.49 2.80 4.37
CA ILE A 25 4.12 2.26 5.68
C ILE A 25 4.47 3.28 6.75
N THR A 26 3.52 3.63 7.60
CA THR A 26 3.71 4.53 8.74
C THR A 26 3.31 3.84 10.04
N LYS A 27 4.21 3.84 11.03
CA LYS A 27 4.00 3.27 12.36
C LYS A 27 4.14 4.37 13.40
N SER A 28 3.09 4.66 14.15
CA SER A 28 3.17 5.65 15.24
C SER A 28 3.40 5.03 16.61
N GLU A 29 3.10 3.73 16.77
CA GLU A 29 3.42 2.95 17.96
C GLU A 29 4.68 2.13 17.67
N LYS A 30 5.66 2.16 18.59
CA LYS A 30 6.96 1.48 18.39
C LYS A 30 6.86 -0.04 18.50
N ASP A 31 5.86 -0.51 19.22
CA ASP A 31 5.62 -1.92 19.48
C ASP A 31 4.18 -2.25 19.10
N LEU A 32 4.03 -2.98 18.00
CA LEU A 32 2.76 -3.49 17.51
C LEU A 32 2.60 -4.99 17.84
N HIS A 33 3.58 -5.60 18.51
CA HIS A 33 3.54 -7.02 18.86
C HIS A 33 2.41 -7.28 19.88
N ASN A 34 1.75 -8.44 19.76
CA ASN A 34 0.66 -8.92 20.63
C ASN A 34 -0.76 -8.37 20.33
N ILE A 35 -1.05 -7.92 19.10
CA ILE A 35 -2.43 -7.65 18.69
C ILE A 35 -3.14 -9.00 18.43
N LYS A 36 -3.93 -9.45 19.41
CA LYS A 36 -4.59 -10.77 19.39
C LYS A 36 -5.84 -10.84 18.52
N CYS A 37 -6.51 -9.71 18.31
CA CYS A 37 -7.74 -9.61 17.55
C CYS A 37 -7.76 -8.30 16.75
N MET A 38 -8.62 -8.24 15.73
CA MET A 38 -9.00 -7.02 15.03
C MET A 38 -10.48 -7.08 14.67
N ARG A 39 -11.14 -5.93 14.61
CA ARG A 39 -12.45 -5.77 13.95
C ARG A 39 -12.26 -5.12 12.58
N LEU A 40 -12.94 -5.64 11.57
CA LEU A 40 -12.87 -5.12 10.20
C LEU A 40 -13.86 -3.97 9.98
N VAL A 41 -13.41 -2.91 9.30
CA VAL A 41 -14.26 -1.86 8.75
C VAL A 41 -13.85 -1.61 7.30
N ILE A 42 -14.82 -1.65 6.38
CA ILE A 42 -14.61 -1.34 4.97
C ILE A 42 -15.26 0.00 4.66
N PHE A 43 -14.49 0.97 4.17
CA PHE A 43 -15.02 2.30 3.84
C PHE A 43 -14.43 2.86 2.53
N PRO A 44 -15.26 3.24 1.54
CA PRO A 44 -16.71 3.00 1.47
C PRO A 44 -17.05 1.50 1.41
N PRO A 45 -18.29 1.08 1.72
CA PRO A 45 -18.67 -0.34 1.69
C PRO A 45 -18.34 -1.00 0.35
N ASN A 46 -17.65 -2.14 0.42
CA ASN A 46 -17.17 -2.85 -0.76
C ASN A 46 -17.13 -4.35 -0.50
N LYS A 47 -18.03 -5.11 -1.14
CA LYS A 47 -18.13 -6.56 -0.94
C LYS A 47 -16.85 -7.31 -1.33
N PHE A 48 -16.16 -6.88 -2.38
CA PHE A 48 -14.92 -7.53 -2.80
C PHE A 48 -13.83 -7.43 -1.71
N LEU A 49 -13.64 -6.24 -1.13
CA LEU A 49 -12.71 -6.06 -0.02
C LEU A 49 -13.17 -6.83 1.22
N GLU A 50 -14.46 -6.76 1.56
CA GLU A 50 -15.00 -7.44 2.73
C GLU A 50 -14.79 -8.95 2.67
N THR A 51 -15.16 -9.59 1.56
CA THR A 51 -14.96 -11.03 1.34
C THR A 51 -13.47 -11.38 1.37
N THR A 52 -12.64 -10.64 0.64
CA THR A 52 -11.20 -10.90 0.58
C THR A 52 -10.55 -10.81 1.96
N MET A 53 -10.86 -9.78 2.76
CA MET A 53 -10.30 -9.63 4.09
C MET A 53 -10.75 -10.75 5.02
N LYS A 54 -12.04 -11.13 5.01
CA LYS A 54 -12.56 -12.22 5.85
C LYS A 54 -11.96 -13.59 5.53
N GLU A 55 -11.43 -13.79 4.32
CA GLU A 55 -10.66 -14.99 3.96
C GLU A 55 -9.24 -14.97 4.52
N LEU A 56 -8.67 -13.79 4.79
CA LEU A 56 -7.30 -13.62 5.28
C LEU A 56 -7.21 -13.66 6.81
N TYR A 57 -8.29 -13.31 7.51
CA TYR A 57 -8.27 -13.19 8.97
C TYR A 57 -9.65 -13.35 9.60
N ASN A 58 -9.69 -13.98 10.78
CA ASN A 58 -10.90 -14.14 11.59
C ASN A 58 -11.15 -12.89 12.45
N PHE A 59 -11.88 -11.92 11.90
CA PHE A 59 -12.19 -10.67 12.62
C PHE A 59 -13.22 -10.87 13.73
N ASP A 60 -12.98 -10.24 14.88
CA ASP A 60 -13.91 -10.18 16.01
C ASP A 60 -14.54 -8.79 16.09
N ALA A 61 -15.88 -8.71 16.01
CA ALA A 61 -16.63 -7.46 16.07
C ALA A 61 -16.43 -6.68 17.38
N ASN A 62 -16.11 -7.37 18.48
CA ASN A 62 -15.92 -6.78 19.80
C ASN A 62 -14.47 -6.34 20.06
N CYS A 63 -13.56 -6.55 19.11
CA CYS A 63 -12.17 -6.21 19.30
C CYS A 63 -11.94 -4.69 19.40
N SER A 64 -11.06 -4.29 20.34
CA SER A 64 -10.70 -2.89 20.54
C SER A 64 -9.83 -2.29 19.42
N TYR A 65 -9.13 -3.15 18.67
CA TYR A 65 -8.36 -2.78 17.49
C TYR A 65 -9.26 -2.81 16.26
N ARG A 66 -9.29 -1.71 15.51
CA ARG A 66 -10.06 -1.60 14.26
C ARG A 66 -9.10 -1.55 13.08
N LEU A 67 -9.23 -2.51 12.18
CA LEU A 67 -8.61 -2.44 10.86
C LEU A 67 -9.60 -1.83 9.87
N GLU A 68 -9.30 -0.62 9.41
CA GLU A 68 -10.07 0.04 8.35
C GLU A 68 -9.38 -0.18 7.01
N VAL A 69 -10.14 -0.66 6.02
CA VAL A 69 -9.65 -0.88 4.66
C VAL A 69 -10.44 0.03 3.73
N SER A 70 -9.71 0.81 2.94
CA SER A 70 -10.27 1.70 1.95
C SER A 70 -9.58 1.52 0.61
N GLN A 71 -10.35 1.74 -0.46
CA GLN A 71 -9.79 1.80 -1.80
C GLN A 71 -10.47 2.91 -2.60
N LYS A 72 -9.76 3.37 -3.62
CA LYS A 72 -10.34 4.19 -4.67
C LYS A 72 -9.85 3.66 -6.01
N SER A 73 -10.76 3.58 -6.97
CA SER A 73 -10.43 3.25 -8.36
C SER A 73 -10.89 4.38 -9.27
N GLY A 74 -10.34 4.44 -10.49
CA GLY A 74 -10.71 5.44 -11.48
C GLY A 74 -10.27 6.85 -11.09
N ILE A 75 -9.10 6.98 -10.44
CA ILE A 75 -8.48 8.28 -10.23
C ILE A 75 -8.08 8.83 -11.60
N VAL A 76 -8.84 9.81 -12.07
CA VAL A 76 -8.54 10.52 -13.31
C VAL A 76 -8.01 11.89 -12.94
N CYS A 77 -6.79 12.19 -13.37
CA CYS A 77 -6.23 13.52 -13.24
C CYS A 77 -6.52 14.32 -14.51
N ASN A 78 -7.25 15.43 -14.39
CA ASN A 78 -7.56 16.32 -15.52
C ASN A 78 -6.68 17.57 -15.58
N SER A 79 -5.76 17.77 -14.62
CA SER A 79 -4.87 18.92 -14.62
C SER A 79 -3.82 18.82 -15.74
N ASN A 80 -3.62 19.92 -16.47
CA ASN A 80 -2.57 20.05 -17.50
C ASN A 80 -1.15 20.08 -16.89
N GLN A 81 -1.02 20.42 -15.61
CA GLN A 81 0.27 20.43 -14.91
C GLN A 81 0.84 19.02 -14.73
N ASN A 82 0.01 17.98 -14.82
CA ASN A 82 0.42 16.59 -14.73
C ASN A 82 0.61 15.93 -16.11
N ALA A 83 0.62 16.73 -17.21
CA ALA A 83 0.69 16.21 -18.58
C ALA A 83 1.93 15.34 -18.83
N ALA A 84 3.09 15.72 -18.28
CA ALA A 84 4.32 14.94 -18.41
C ALA A 84 4.20 13.56 -17.74
N GLN A 85 3.67 13.49 -16.52
CA GLN A 85 3.46 12.21 -15.80
C GLN A 85 2.36 11.35 -16.43
N LYS A 86 1.34 11.96 -17.05
CA LYS A 86 0.33 11.22 -17.85
C LYS A 86 0.95 10.61 -19.11
N ALA A 87 1.83 11.33 -19.79
CA ALA A 87 2.47 10.88 -21.02
C ALA A 87 3.52 9.78 -20.79
N LEU A 88 4.06 9.67 -19.58
CA LEU A 88 5.07 8.68 -19.18
C LEU A 88 4.45 7.40 -18.55
N SER A 89 3.13 7.19 -18.71
CA SER A 89 2.39 5.93 -18.47
C SER A 89 2.23 5.39 -17.04
N ASN A 90 2.84 6.00 -16.02
CA ASN A 90 2.81 5.48 -14.63
C ASN A 90 1.89 6.25 -13.66
N PHE A 91 0.88 6.95 -14.17
CA PHE A 91 -0.03 7.70 -13.31
C PHE A 91 -0.95 6.73 -12.51
N PRO A 92 -1.12 6.91 -11.19
CA PRO A 92 -2.02 6.08 -10.40
C PRO A 92 -3.46 6.15 -10.89
N SER A 93 -4.06 4.99 -11.15
CA SER A 93 -5.49 4.85 -11.46
C SER A 93 -6.32 4.51 -10.22
N GLY A 94 -5.69 4.22 -9.09
CA GLY A 94 -6.34 3.94 -7.82
C GLY A 94 -5.35 3.90 -6.65
N PHE A 95 -5.87 3.58 -5.47
CA PHE A 95 -5.06 3.24 -4.31
C PHE A 95 -5.76 2.19 -3.45
N ILE A 96 -4.97 1.51 -2.62
CA ILE A 96 -5.44 0.74 -1.47
C ILE A 96 -4.79 1.30 -0.21
N ARG A 97 -5.56 1.36 0.88
CA ARG A 97 -5.10 1.83 2.18
C ARG A 97 -5.66 0.96 3.30
N LEU A 98 -4.79 0.57 4.23
CA LEU A 98 -5.14 -0.11 5.47
C LEU A 98 -4.68 0.75 6.63
N ASP A 99 -5.59 1.08 7.53
CA ASP A 99 -5.28 1.79 8.77
C ASP A 99 -5.69 0.92 9.96
N LEU A 100 -4.72 0.59 10.81
CA LEU A 100 -5.00 -0.03 12.09
C LEU A 100 -5.17 1.06 13.15
N TYR A 101 -6.29 1.01 13.85
CA TYR A 101 -6.63 1.92 14.93
C TYR A 101 -6.61 1.21 16.27
N LYS A 102 -6.06 1.90 17.28
CA LYS A 102 -6.27 1.61 18.70
C LYS A 102 -7.15 2.73 19.27
N LYS A 103 -8.40 2.40 19.61
CA LYS A 103 -9.45 3.38 19.92
C LYS A 103 -9.68 4.34 18.75
N ARG A 104 -9.19 5.59 18.82
CA ARG A 104 -9.36 6.64 17.80
C ARG A 104 -8.05 7.06 17.13
N LYS A 105 -6.92 6.46 17.51
CA LYS A 105 -5.60 6.79 16.96
C LYS A 105 -5.21 5.73 15.94
N VAL A 106 -4.76 6.18 14.76
CA VAL A 106 -4.06 5.30 13.81
C VAL A 106 -2.72 4.95 14.43
N ILE A 107 -2.43 3.66 14.55
CA ILE A 107 -1.16 3.14 15.07
C ILE A 107 -0.28 2.52 13.98
N TYR A 108 -0.91 2.10 12.88
CA TYR A 108 -0.28 1.61 11.67
C TYR A 108 -1.08 2.07 10.45
N SER A 109 -0.40 2.48 9.39
CA SER A 109 -1.00 2.79 8.09
C SER A 109 -0.16 2.20 6.97
N TYR A 110 -0.82 1.53 6.05
CA TYR A 110 -0.29 1.08 4.77
C TYR A 110 -1.02 1.83 3.67
N TYR A 111 -0.28 2.39 2.71
CA TYR A 111 -0.83 3.04 1.53
C TYR A 111 -0.07 2.62 0.28
N LYS A 112 -0.79 2.29 -0.78
CA LYS A 112 -0.18 1.99 -2.08
C LYS A 112 -1.01 2.53 -3.23
N ASP A 113 -0.35 3.29 -4.10
CA ASP A 113 -0.88 3.68 -5.40
C ASP A 113 -0.88 2.50 -6.36
N LEU A 114 -1.96 2.37 -7.13
CA LEU A 114 -2.17 1.29 -8.10
C LEU A 114 -2.34 1.90 -9.49
N THR A 115 -1.70 1.31 -10.49
CA THR A 115 -1.91 1.63 -11.91
C THR A 115 -3.02 0.77 -12.52
N HIS A 116 -3.50 -0.25 -11.80
CA HIS A 116 -4.61 -1.14 -12.17
C HIS A 116 -5.77 -1.07 -11.16
N LYS A 117 -6.91 -1.65 -11.53
CA LYS A 117 -8.00 -1.91 -10.56
C LYS A 117 -7.50 -2.87 -9.49
N THR A 118 -7.79 -2.57 -8.23
CA THR A 118 -7.44 -3.42 -7.08
C THR A 118 -7.84 -4.87 -7.31
N LYS A 119 -6.87 -5.78 -7.14
CA LYS A 119 -7.05 -7.23 -7.21
C LYS A 119 -6.84 -7.86 -5.84
N LYS A 120 -7.17 -9.15 -5.73
CA LYS A 120 -7.07 -9.90 -4.48
C LYS A 120 -5.63 -9.90 -3.96
N GLU A 121 -4.67 -9.96 -4.86
CA GLU A 121 -3.23 -9.98 -4.56
C GLU A 121 -2.77 -8.67 -3.92
N ASP A 122 -3.35 -7.53 -4.32
CA ASP A 122 -3.01 -6.22 -3.73
C ASP A 122 -3.49 -6.16 -2.26
N VAL A 123 -4.72 -6.64 -2.01
CA VAL A 123 -5.30 -6.72 -0.66
C VAL A 123 -4.49 -7.68 0.22
N LYS A 124 -4.12 -8.84 -0.33
CA LYS A 124 -3.31 -9.83 0.37
C LYS A 124 -1.95 -9.26 0.76
N LYS A 125 -1.23 -8.64 -0.17
CA LYS A 125 0.08 -8.02 0.11
C LYS A 125 -0.01 -6.92 1.15
N ALA A 126 -1.07 -6.12 1.12
CA ALA A 126 -1.30 -5.08 2.12
C ALA A 126 -1.52 -5.68 3.52
N PHE A 127 -2.29 -6.77 3.61
CA PHE A 127 -2.53 -7.46 4.88
C PHE A 127 -1.30 -8.21 5.38
N GLU A 128 -0.57 -8.91 4.51
CA GLU A 128 0.71 -9.59 4.84
C GLU A 128 1.72 -8.59 5.44
N SER A 129 1.78 -7.36 4.90
CA SER A 129 2.64 -6.31 5.45
C SER A 129 2.23 -5.89 6.86
N LEU A 130 0.95 -5.89 7.19
CA LEU A 130 0.48 -5.64 8.55
C LEU A 130 0.81 -6.83 9.46
N GLU A 131 0.56 -8.06 8.97
CA GLU A 131 0.77 -9.29 9.72
C GLU A 131 2.22 -9.44 10.21
N GLN A 132 3.19 -9.12 9.34
CA GLN A 132 4.62 -9.10 9.67
C GLN A 132 4.98 -8.15 10.82
N ASP A 133 4.15 -7.13 11.06
CA ASP A 133 4.42 -6.10 12.05
C ASP A 133 3.65 -6.30 13.36
N ILE A 134 2.59 -7.09 13.37
CA ILE A 134 1.73 -7.31 14.55
C ILE A 134 1.97 -8.65 15.27
N GLN A 135 2.60 -9.61 14.59
CA GLN A 135 3.04 -10.89 15.16
C GLN A 135 4.37 -10.70 15.88
#